data_AF-A0A7J4T3R0-F1
#
_entry.id   AF-A0A7J4T3R0-F1
#
_cell.length_a   1.000
_cell.length_b   1.000
_cell.length_c   1.000
_cell.angle_alpha   90.00
_cell.angle_beta   90.00
_cell.angle_gamma   90.00
#
_symmetry.space_group_name_H-M   'P 1'
#
loop_
_entity.id
_entity.type
_entity.pdbx_description
1 polymer ?
#
loop_
_entity_poly.entity_id
_entity_poly.type
_entity_poly.pdbx_seq_one_letter_code
_entity_poly.pdbx_strand_id
1 'polypeptide(L)' 'MGGWSKTGGAWCLLLGVLFYLYWGVRYTRWIDPGVYVVTIALLASGIALKGVSQVTPQES' A
#
# COMPACT_ATOMS: atom_id res chain seq x y z
N MET A 1 -4.51 -19.68 11.43
CA MET A 1 -4.22 -19.30 10.02
C MET A 1 -4.03 -17.77 9.96
N GLY A 2 -2.90 -17.23 10.41
CA GLY A 2 -2.70 -15.79 10.59
C GLY A 2 -1.74 -15.11 9.59
N GLY A 3 -1.21 -15.86 8.61
CA GLY A 3 -0.22 -15.35 7.67
C GLY A 3 -0.79 -14.48 6.54
N TRP A 4 -2.06 -14.67 6.19
CA TRP A 4 -2.67 -14.00 5.03
C TRP A 4 -2.86 -12.49 5.26
N SER A 5 -3.22 -12.08 6.48
CA SER A 5 -3.41 -10.67 6.85
C SER A 5 -2.11 -9.87 6.84
N LYS A 6 -0.99 -10.48 7.31
CA LYS A 6 0.35 -9.87 7.22
C LYS A 6 0.78 -9.65 5.76
N THR A 7 0.43 -10.59 4.89
CA THR A 7 0.82 -10.54 3.48
C THR A 7 -0.03 -9.52 2.71
N GLY A 8 -1.34 -9.42 2.99
CA GLY A 8 -2.23 -8.46 2.33
C GLY A 8 -1.82 -6.99 2.50
N GLY A 9 -1.41 -6.58 3.71
CA GLY A 9 -0.88 -5.24 3.96
C GLY A 9 0.44 -4.98 3.22
N ALA A 10 1.33 -5.98 3.18
CA ALA A 10 2.60 -5.88 2.44
C ALA A 10 2.38 -5.74 0.93
N TRP A 11 1.38 -6.43 0.36
CA TRP A 11 1.01 -6.32 -1.05
C TRP A 11 0.42 -4.95 -1.40
N CYS A 12 -0.39 -4.33 -0.53
CA CYS A 12 -0.87 -2.96 -0.75
C CYS A 12 0.26 -1.93 -0.80
N LEU A 13 1.25 -2.06 0.10
CA LEU A 13 2.42 -1.18 0.10
C LEU A 13 3.27 -1.38 -1.17
N LEU A 14 3.52 -2.63 -1.56
CA LEU A 14 4.24 -2.97 -2.79
C LEU A 14 3.54 -2.40 -4.03
N LEU A 15 2.21 -2.55 -4.13
CA LEU A 15 1.44 -2.01 -5.25
C LEU A 15 1.48 -0.48 -5.31
N GLY A 16 1.45 0.21 -4.16
CA GLY A 16 1.60 1.67 -4.10
C GLY A 16 2.93 2.15 -4.68
N VAL A 17 4.04 1.50 -4.30
CA VAL A 17 5.38 1.83 -4.81
C VAL A 17 5.53 1.48 -6.29
N LEU A 18 5.03 0.31 -6.70
CA LEU A 18 5.14 -0.15 -8.08
C LEU A 18 4.34 0.73 -9.05
N PHE A 19 3.17 1.22 -8.62
CA PHE A 19 2.37 2.17 -9.41
C PHE A 19 3.10 3.50 -9.64
N TYR A 20 3.72 4.05 -8.59
CA TYR A 20 4.50 5.29 -8.69
C TYR A 20 5.68 5.15 -9.67
N LEU A 21 6.45 4.06 -9.53
CA LEU A 21 7.60 3.78 -10.39
C LEU A 21 7.18 3.51 -11.85
N TYR A 22 6.12 2.73 -12.06
CA TYR A 22 5.60 2.46 -13.41
C TYR A 22 5.20 3.77 -14.11
N TRP A 23 4.47 4.66 -13.42
CA TRP A 23 4.04 5.92 -14.01
C TRP A 23 5.20 6.88 -14.31
N GLY A 24 6.17 6.97 -13.38
CA GLY A 24 7.39 7.76 -13.56
C GLY A 24 8.20 7.31 -14.78
N VAL A 25 8.35 6.00 -14.96
CA VAL A 25 9.09 5.40 -16.10
C VAL A 25 8.31 5.55 -17.42
N ARG A 26 6.99 5.33 -17.42
CA ARG A 26 6.17 5.37 -18.65
C ARG A 26 5.93 6.77 -19.19
N TYR A 27 5.77 7.76 -18.31
CA TYR A 27 5.33 9.10 -18.71
C TYR A 27 6.39 10.19 -18.48
N THR A 28 7.52 9.89 -17.82
CA THR A 28 8.60 10.85 -17.48
C THR A 28 8.12 12.07 -16.68
N ARG A 29 6.87 12.05 -16.21
CA ARG A 29 6.26 13.08 -15.36
C ARG A 29 6.32 12.61 -13.91
N TRP A 30 7.30 13.15 -13.20
CA TRP A 30 7.52 12.85 -11.79
C TRP A 30 6.65 13.70 -10.85
N ILE A 31 6.10 14.82 -11.33
CA ILE A 31 5.29 15.77 -10.56
C ILE A 31 3.84 15.77 -11.09
N ASP A 32 3.17 14.61 -11.07
CA ASP A 32 1.74 14.55 -11.39
C ASP A 32 0.93 14.41 -10.10
N PRO A 33 0.03 15.37 -9.79
CA PRO A 33 -0.74 15.33 -8.55
C PRO A 33 -1.61 14.07 -8.44
N GLY A 34 -2.12 13.55 -9.56
CA GLY A 34 -2.93 12.32 -9.58
C GLY A 34 -2.17 11.09 -9.13
N VAL A 35 -0.90 10.96 -9.54
CA VAL A 35 -0.05 9.83 -9.15
C VAL A 35 0.28 9.87 -7.66
N TYR A 36 0.50 11.07 -7.11
CA TYR A 36 0.77 11.23 -5.69
C TYR A 36 -0.42 10.83 -4.82
N VAL A 37 -1.65 11.25 -5.14
CA VAL A 37 -2.82 10.84 -4.35
C VAL A 37 -3.08 9.34 -4.42
N VAL A 38 -2.87 8.70 -5.58
CA VAL A 38 -3.01 7.24 -5.71
C VAL A 38 -1.96 6.51 -4.87
N THR A 39 -0.72 6.99 -4.89
CA THR A 39 0.38 6.44 -4.07
C THR A 39 0.08 6.59 -2.58
N ILE A 40 -0.33 7.79 -2.13
CA ILE A 40 -0.68 8.06 -0.74
C ILE A 40 -1.89 7.23 -0.29
N ALA A 41 -2.91 7.06 -1.14
CA ALA A 41 -4.08 6.23 -0.82
C ALA A 41 -3.72 4.75 -0.65
N LEU A 42 -2.86 4.21 -1.51
CA LEU A 42 -2.36 2.83 -1.42
C LEU A 42 -1.42 2.61 -0.23
N LEU A 43 -0.58 3.59 0.09
CA LEU A 43 0.26 3.54 1.29
C LEU A 43 -0.58 3.64 2.56
N ALA A 44 -1.55 4.55 2.61
CA ALA A 44 -2.47 4.70 3.73
C ALA A 44 -3.33 3.46 3.93
N SER A 45 -3.82 2.82 2.86
CA SER A 45 -4.55 1.55 2.96
C SER A 45 -3.65 0.41 3.46
N GLY A 46 -2.40 0.33 2.99
CA GLY A 46 -1.41 -0.63 3.49
C GLY A 46 -1.11 -0.46 4.98
N ILE A 47 -0.94 0.78 5.45
CA ILE A 47 -0.73 1.09 6.88
C ILE A 47 -1.99 0.80 7.70
N ALA A 48 -3.17 1.17 7.21
CA ALA A 48 -4.45 0.91 7.88
C ALA A 48 -4.72 -0.59 8.03
N LEU A 49 -4.45 -1.38 7.00
CA LEU A 49 -4.54 -2.85 7.05
C LEU A 49 -3.54 -3.44 8.05
N LYS A 50 -2.32 -2.89 8.09
CA LYS A 50 -1.30 -3.28 9.07
C LYS A 50 -1.72 -2.95 10.51
N GLY A 51 -2.33 -1.79 10.72
CA GLY A 51 -2.90 -1.36 12.01
C GLY A 51 -4.06 -2.25 12.44
N VAL A 52 -5.04 -2.50 11.57
CA VAL A 52 -6.16 -3.42 11.83
C VAL A 52 -5.68 -4.83 12.15
N SER A 53 -4.63 -5.31 11.47
CA SER A 53 -4.03 -6.61 11.77
C SER A 53 -3.31 -6.68 13.12
N GLN A 54 -2.93 -5.54 13.70
CA GLN A 54 -2.33 -5.47 15.04
C GLN A 54 -3.37 -5.25 16.14
N VAL A 55 -4.50 -4.62 15.80
CA VAL A 55 -5.62 -4.32 16.72
C VAL A 55 -6.62 -5.47 16.81
N THR A 56 -6.55 -6.47 15.91
CA THR A 56 -7.11 -7.80 16.19
C THR A 56 -6.15 -8.50 17.16
N PRO A 57 -6.42 -8.55 18.49
CA PRO A 57 -5.78 -9.55 19.31
C PRO A 57 -6.06 -10.90 18.64
N GLN A 58 -5.04 -11.74 18.52
CA GLN A 58 -5.31 -13.16 18.34
C GLN A 58 -6.28 -13.52 19.47
N GLU A 59 -7.52 -13.90 19.13
CA GLU A 59 -8.42 -14.50 20.11
C GLU A 59 -7.64 -15.60 20.83
N SER A 60 -7.39 -15.37 22.10
CA SER A 60 -6.93 -16.35 23.09
C SER A 60 -7.75 -16.15 24.34
#